data_AF-A0A7C0Z820-F1
#
_entry.id   AF-A0A7C0Z820-F1
#
_cell.length_a   1.000
_cell.length_b   1.000
_cell.length_c   1.000
_cell.angle_alpha   90.00
_cell.angle_beta   90.00
_cell.angle_gamma   90.00
#
_symmetry.space_group_name_H-M   'P 1'
#
loop_
_entity.id
_entity.type
_entity.pdbx_description
1 polymer ?
#
loop_
_entity_poly.entity_id
_entity_poly.type
_entity_poly.pdbx_seq_one_letter_code
_entity_poly.pdbx_strand_id
1 'polypeptide(L)'
;VVGGVDNFLRPRLVGKDTQMHELMILFSTLGGIAMFGVLGVIIGPIIAALFVTVWEIYGVVFADLLPGVAPPGTQAPPPRENTGPES
;
A
#
# COMPACT_ATOMS: atom_id res chain seq x y z
N VAL A 1 -27.15 -2.42 1.22
CA VAL A 1 -25.94 -3.01 1.84
C VAL A 1 -24.69 -2.65 1.02
N VAL A 2 -24.30 -1.38 0.99
CA VAL A 2 -23.15 -0.93 0.15
C VAL A 2 -22.06 -0.24 0.98
N GLY A 3 -22.34 0.24 2.21
CA GLY A 3 -21.34 0.96 3.02
C GLY A 3 -20.33 0.12 3.81
N GLY A 4 -20.45 -1.21 3.85
CA GLY A 4 -19.59 -2.06 4.69
C GLY A 4 -18.24 -2.39 4.05
N VAL A 5 -18.25 -2.57 2.73
CA VAL A 5 -17.07 -2.96 1.93
C VAL A 5 -16.12 -1.76 1.86
N ASP A 6 -16.61 -0.57 1.48
CA ASP A 6 -15.78 0.65 1.42
C ASP A 6 -15.14 1.04 2.77
N ASN A 7 -15.82 0.80 3.89
CA ASN A 7 -15.30 1.08 5.23
C ASN A 7 -14.26 0.05 5.73
N PHE A 8 -14.27 -1.17 5.16
CA PHE A 8 -13.30 -2.21 5.47
C PHE A 8 -12.08 -2.19 4.54
N LEU A 9 -12.27 -1.82 3.26
CA LEU A 9 -11.17 -1.67 2.32
C LEU A 9 -10.28 -0.48 2.68
N ARG A 10 -10.86 0.67 3.09
CA ARG A 10 -10.09 1.90 3.33
C ARG A 10 -8.97 1.76 4.37
N PRO A 11 -9.17 1.13 5.54
CA PRO A 11 -8.12 0.99 6.56
C PRO A 11 -7.19 -0.19 6.27
N ARG A 12 -7.72 -1.27 5.68
CA ARG A 12 -6.97 -2.51 5.46
C ARG A 12 -6.00 -2.41 4.29
N LEU A 13 -6.30 -1.57 3.29
CA LEU A 13 -5.37 -1.28 2.19
C LEU A 13 -4.24 -0.30 2.60
N VAL A 14 -4.44 0.48 3.67
CA VAL A 14 -3.55 1.60 4.06
C VAL A 14 -2.72 1.32 5.32
N GLY A 15 -3.16 0.44 6.22
CA GLY A 15 -2.48 0.25 7.51
C GLY A 15 -2.36 -1.20 7.93
N LYS A 16 -1.30 -1.89 7.48
CA LYS A 16 -0.76 -3.13 8.10
C LYS A 16 0.41 -3.70 7.30
N ASP A 17 1.50 -2.95 7.13
CA ASP A 17 2.64 -3.37 6.29
C ASP A 17 3.18 -4.77 6.64
N THR A 18 3.16 -5.15 7.92
CA THR A 18 3.66 -6.45 8.40
C THR A 18 2.68 -7.61 8.17
N GLN A 19 1.39 -7.42 8.40
CA GLN A 19 0.37 -8.49 8.27
C GLN A 19 -0.08 -8.68 6.82
N MET A 20 0.01 -7.64 5.99
CA MET A 20 -0.25 -7.70 4.56
C MET A 20 0.77 -8.59 3.86
N HIS A 21 2.06 -8.43 4.18
CA HIS A 21 3.14 -9.22 3.58
C HIS A 21 2.97 -10.72 3.83
N GLU A 22 2.65 -11.12 5.06
CA GLU A 22 2.48 -12.53 5.43
C GLU A 22 1.27 -13.17 4.74
N LEU A 23 0.14 -12.47 4.67
CA LEU A 23 -1.05 -12.93 3.94
C LEU A 23 -0.79 -13.04 2.43
N MET A 24 -0.09 -12.07 1.84
CA MET A 24 0.26 -12.08 0.42
C MET A 24 1.09 -13.32 0.07
N ILE A 25 2.07 -13.67 0.90
CA ILE A 25 2.90 -14.87 0.73
C ILE A 25 2.05 -16.15 0.88
N LEU A 26 1.17 -16.21 1.88
CA LEU A 26 0.28 -17.36 2.08
C LEU A 26 -0.65 -17.56 0.87
N PHE A 27 -1.33 -16.50 0.44
CA PHE A 27 -2.24 -16.57 -0.70
C PHE A 27 -1.52 -16.84 -2.02
N SER A 28 -0.34 -16.27 -2.23
CA SER A 28 0.46 -16.54 -3.43
C SER A 28 0.92 -17.99 -3.47
N THR A 29 1.29 -18.55 -2.32
CA THR A 29 1.70 -19.95 -2.21
C THR A 29 0.51 -20.88 -2.42
N LEU A 30 -0.63 -20.65 -1.76
CA LEU A 30 -1.84 -21.46 -1.96
C LEU A 30 -2.37 -21.37 -3.39
N GLY A 31 -2.47 -20.15 -3.94
CA GLY A 31 -2.92 -19.93 -5.32
C GLY A 31 -1.94 -20.51 -6.34
N GLY A 32 -0.64 -20.37 -6.08
CA GLY A 32 0.41 -21.00 -6.88
C GLY A 32 0.27 -22.52 -6.88
N ILE A 33 0.06 -23.14 -5.71
CA ILE A 33 -0.16 -24.59 -5.61
C ILE A 33 -1.40 -25.02 -6.39
N ALA A 34 -2.50 -24.28 -6.27
CA ALA A 34 -3.73 -24.59 -6.99
C ALA A 34 -3.58 -24.50 -8.52
N MET A 35 -2.74 -23.59 -9.02
CA MET A 35 -2.55 -23.33 -10.45
C MET A 35 -1.43 -24.18 -11.09
N PHE A 36 -0.33 -24.41 -10.36
CA PHE A 36 0.93 -24.98 -10.87
C PHE A 36 1.42 -26.20 -10.06
N GLY A 37 0.66 -26.68 -9.07
CA GLY A 37 1.06 -27.78 -8.20
C GLY A 37 2.26 -27.44 -7.30
N VAL A 38 3.13 -28.41 -7.00
CA VAL A 38 4.28 -28.19 -6.09
C VAL A 38 5.19 -27.05 -6.54
N LEU A 39 5.36 -26.84 -7.85
CA LEU A 39 6.14 -25.72 -8.40
C LEU A 39 5.53 -24.35 -8.05
N GLY A 40 4.23 -24.33 -7.79
CA GLY A 40 3.48 -23.18 -7.33
C GLY A 40 3.98 -22.54 -6.04
N VAL A 41 4.67 -23.30 -5.19
CA VAL A 41 5.29 -22.77 -3.96
C VAL A 41 6.42 -21.78 -4.28
N ILE A 42 7.09 -21.94 -5.42
CA ILE A 42 8.17 -21.05 -5.88
C ILE A 42 7.60 -19.98 -6.81
N ILE A 43 6.76 -20.40 -7.77
CA ILE A 43 6.18 -19.51 -8.77
C ILE A 43 5.24 -18.47 -8.14
N GLY A 44 4.46 -18.88 -7.13
CA GLY A 44 3.51 -18.02 -6.43
C GLY A 44 4.17 -16.77 -5.82
N PRO A 45 5.13 -16.92 -4.90
CA PRO A 45 5.86 -15.79 -4.32
C PRO A 45 6.58 -14.91 -5.35
N ILE A 46 7.11 -15.49 -6.45
CA ILE A 46 7.73 -14.70 -7.52
C ILE A 46 6.71 -13.78 -8.18
N ILE A 47 5.52 -14.31 -8.53
CA ILE A 47 4.44 -13.51 -9.12
C ILE A 47 3.97 -12.42 -8.14
N ALA A 48 3.84 -12.76 -6.85
CA ALA A 48 3.45 -11.79 -5.83
C ALA A 48 4.48 -10.66 -5.68
N ALA A 49 5.78 -10.97 -5.69
CA ALA A 49 6.83 -9.97 -5.66
C ALA A 49 6.76 -9.04 -6.88
N LEU A 50 6.61 -9.61 -8.09
CA LEU A 50 6.45 -8.82 -9.32
C LEU A 50 5.22 -7.91 -9.25
N PHE A 51 4.10 -8.41 -8.75
CA PHE A 51 2.89 -7.62 -8.56
C PHE A 51 3.13 -6.43 -7.62
N VAL A 52 3.75 -6.67 -6.46
CA VAL A 52 4.09 -5.59 -5.50
C VAL A 52 5.01 -4.57 -6.13
N THR A 53 6.06 -5.01 -6.83
CA THR A 53 6.99 -4.11 -7.51
C THR A 53 6.28 -3.24 -8.55
N VAL A 54 5.40 -3.82 -9.38
CA VAL A 54 4.62 -3.05 -10.34
C VAL A 54 3.68 -2.06 -9.64
N TRP A 55 3.05 -2.47 -8.55
CA TRP A 55 2.18 -1.62 -7.75
C TRP A 55 2.92 -0.41 -7.15
N GLU A 56 4.12 -0.63 -6.60
CA GLU A 56 4.99 0.42 -6.08
C GLU A 56 5.42 1.39 -7.19
N ILE A 57 5.88 0.86 -8.33
CA ILE A 57 6.27 1.68 -9.49
C ILE A 57 5.08 2.53 -9.95
N TYR A 58 3.88 1.95 -10.04
CA TYR A 58 2.67 2.68 -10.40
C TYR A 58 2.40 3.83 -9.43
N GLY A 59 2.49 3.58 -8.12
CA GLY A 59 2.30 4.60 -7.09
C GLY A 59 3.30 5.76 -7.20
N VAL A 60 4.57 5.45 -7.50
CA VAL A 60 5.62 6.47 -7.68
C VAL A 60 5.40 7.27 -8.97
N VAL A 61 5.15 6.60 -10.10
CA VAL A 61 5.04 7.24 -11.42
C VAL A 61 3.81 8.13 -11.52
N PHE A 62 2.69 7.73 -10.92
CA PHE A 62 1.44 8.49 -10.99
C PHE A 62 1.24 9.44 -9.80
N ALA A 63 2.19 9.52 -8.87
CA ALA A 63 2.10 10.44 -7.72
C ALA A 63 1.86 11.90 -8.16
N ASP A 64 2.55 12.36 -9.20
CA ASP A 64 2.45 13.73 -9.70
C ASP A 64 1.13 14.03 -10.44
N LEU A 65 0.45 12.97 -10.91
CA LEU A 65 -0.81 13.07 -11.65
C LEU A 65 -2.04 13.00 -10.74
N LEU A 66 -1.85 12.71 -9.46
CA LEU A 66 -2.92 12.58 -8.46
C LEU A 66 -2.97 13.81 -7.54
N PRO A 67 -3.73 14.87 -7.90
CA PRO A 67 -3.88 16.04 -7.05
C PRO A 67 -4.54 15.64 -5.71
N GLY A 68 -3.83 15.87 -4.60
CA GLY A 68 -4.32 15.61 -3.24
C GLY A 68 -3.55 14.54 -2.47
N VAL A 69 -2.59 13.85 -3.08
CA VAL A 69 -1.61 13.01 -2.36
C VAL A 69 -0.44 13.91 -1.96
N ALA A 70 -0.31 14.25 -0.68
CA ALA A 70 0.85 14.99 -0.19
C ALA A 70 2.12 14.16 -0.41
N PRO A 71 3.22 14.74 -0.94
CA PRO A 71 4.45 14.00 -1.16
C PRO A 71 4.94 13.34 0.13
N PRO A 72 5.37 12.07 0.10
CA PRO A 72 5.98 11.43 1.26
C PRO A 72 7.15 12.28 1.76
N GLY A 73 7.06 12.80 2.98
CA GLY A 73 8.08 13.68 3.58
C GLY A 73 7.77 15.18 3.60
N THR A 74 6.66 15.62 3.01
CA THR A 74 6.18 17.01 3.20
C THR A 74 5.43 17.12 4.53
N GLN A 75 6.17 17.18 5.64
CA GLN A 75 5.62 17.73 6.87
C GLN A 75 5.25 19.18 6.56
N ALA A 76 3.98 19.55 6.75
CA ALA A 76 3.57 20.94 6.66
C ALA A 76 4.49 21.77 7.58
N PRO A 77 5.02 22.92 7.13
CA PRO A 77 5.85 23.77 7.96
C PRO A 77 5.15 24.00 9.30
N PRO A 78 5.85 23.89 10.45
CA PRO A 78 5.23 24.14 11.74
C PRO A 78 4.50 25.48 11.68
N PRO A 79 3.26 25.58 12.17
CA PRO A 79 2.51 26.83 12.19
C PRO A 79 3.41 27.92 12.75
N ARG A 80 3.61 29.01 11.99
CA ARG A 80 4.36 30.15 12.49
C ARG A 80 3.59 30.67 13.69
N GLU A 81 4.07 30.33 14.88
CA GLU A 81 3.64 30.93 16.13
C GLU A 81 3.98 32.41 16.01
N ASN A 82 2.95 33.18 15.71
CA ASN A 82 2.96 34.63 15.65
C ASN A 82 3.14 35.19 17.06
N THR A 83 4.35 35.09 17.59
CA THR A 83 4.86 36.02 18.59
C THR A 83 5.06 37.36 17.90
N GLY A 84 3.94 38.09 17.74
CA GLY A 84 4.00 39.51 17.48
C GLY A 84 4.78 40.19 18.63
N PRO A 85 5.45 41.31 18.36
CA PRO A 85 6.00 42.12 19.43
C PRO A 85 4.81 42.72 20.18
N GLU A 86 4.37 42.07 21.26
CA GLU A 86 3.58 42.77 22.26
C GLU A 86 4.51 43.77 22.95
N SER A 87 4.13 45.02 22.75
CA SER A 87 4.75 46.29 23.14
C SER A 87 5.21 46.38 24.59
#